data_AF-A0A2M8DSZ4-F1
#
_entry.id   AF-A0A2M8DSZ4-F1
#
_cell.length_a   1.000
_cell.length_b   1.000
_cell.length_c   1.000
_cell.angle_alpha   90.00
_cell.angle_beta   90.00
_cell.angle_gamma   90.00
#
_symmetry.space_group_name_H-M   'P 1'
#
loop_
_entity.id
_entity.type
_entity.pdbx_description
1 polymer ?
#
loop_
_entity_poly.entity_id
_entity_poly.type
_entity_poly.pdbx_seq_one_letter_code
_entity_poly.pdbx_strand_id
1 'polypeptide(L)' 'DEPTGNLDVEYAHEIMAIFQSFHQVGVTLVISTHDEGVLQNFPARALHLKQGELQ' A
#
# COMPACT_ATOMS: atom_id res chain seq x y z
N ASP A 1 0.58 8.67 1.92
CA ASP A 1 -0.49 8.47 2.91
C ASP A 1 -1.77 8.26 2.11
N GLU A 2 -2.33 7.06 2.14
CA GLU A 2 -3.43 6.63 1.27
C GLU A 2 -3.25 7.00 -0.22
N PRO A 3 -2.16 6.53 -0.89
CA PRO A 3 -1.77 7.01 -2.22
C PRO A 3 -2.74 6.64 -3.34
N THR A 4 -3.65 5.69 -3.08
CA THR A 4 -4.69 5.24 -4.03
C THR A 4 -6.09 5.75 -3.66
N GLY A 5 -6.21 6.59 -2.63
CA GLY A 5 -7.49 7.14 -2.19
C GLY A 5 -8.14 7.97 -3.30
N ASN A 6 -9.40 7.66 -3.62
CA ASN A 6 -10.20 8.27 -4.70
C ASN A 6 -9.78 7.91 -6.15
N LEU A 7 -8.89 6.94 -6.35
CA LEU A 7 -8.62 6.38 -7.67
C LEU A 7 -9.57 5.21 -7.95
N ASP A 8 -9.87 4.98 -9.22
CA ASP A 8 -10.44 3.69 -9.62
C ASP A 8 -9.41 2.56 -9.45
N VAL A 9 -9.90 1.34 -9.53
CA VAL A 9 -9.10 0.12 -9.29
C VAL A 9 -7.92 0.01 -10.27
N GLU A 10 -8.10 0.45 -11.51
CA GLU A 10 -7.07 0.34 -12.55
C GLU A 10 -5.90 1.27 -12.24
N TYR A 11 -6.18 2.56 -11.99
CA TYR A 11 -5.13 3.51 -11.62
C TYR A 11 -4.49 3.18 -10.27
N ALA A 12 -5.27 2.68 -9.30
CA ALA A 12 -4.72 2.24 -8.02
C ALA A 12 -3.67 1.12 -8.21
N HIS A 13 -3.94 0.17 -9.10
CA HIS A 13 -3.00 -0.90 -9.43
C HIS A 13 -1.73 -0.39 -10.11
N GLU A 14 -1.84 0.57 -11.03
CA GLU A 14 -0.66 1.17 -11.68
C GLU A 14 0.24 1.89 -10.67
N ILE A 15 -0.34 2.66 -9.75
CA ILE A 15 0.40 3.35 -8.69
C ILE A 15 1.12 2.34 -7.78
N MET A 16 0.45 1.25 -7.40
CA MET A 16 1.06 0.20 -6.58
C MET A 16 2.19 -0.53 -7.31
N ALA A 17 2.09 -0.72 -8.63
CA ALA A 17 3.16 -1.29 -9.45
C ALA A 17 4.41 -0.38 -9.46
N ILE A 18 4.23 0.94 -9.52
CA ILE A 18 5.33 1.91 -9.41
C ILE A 18 6.02 1.77 -8.05
N PHE A 19 5.26 1.69 -6.95
CA PHE A 19 5.84 1.48 -5.63
C PHE A 19 6.62 0.16 -5.51
N GLN A 20 6.12 -0.93 -6.09
CA GLN A 20 6.90 -2.17 -6.16
C GLN A 20 8.23 -1.98 -6.89
N SER A 21 8.24 -1.24 -8.01
CA SER A 21 9.48 -0.99 -8.77
C SER A 21 10.54 -0.26 -7.94
N PHE A 22 10.13 0.71 -7.11
CA PHE A 22 11.04 1.39 -6.18
C PHE A 22 11.54 0.45 -5.09
N HIS A 23 10.66 -0.39 -4.55
CA HIS A 23 11.06 -1.37 -3.56
C HIS A 23 12.10 -2.37 -4.11
N GLN A 24 11.93 -2.82 -5.36
CA GLN A 24 12.85 -3.73 -6.03
C GLN A 24 14.28 -3.16 -6.16
N VAL A 25 14.44 -1.83 -6.23
CA VAL A 25 15.76 -1.18 -6.29
C VAL A 25 16.29 -0.74 -4.91
N GLY A 26 15.70 -1.25 -3.83
CA GLY A 26 16.18 -1.07 -2.46
C GLY A 26 15.55 0.09 -1.69
N VAL A 27 14.52 0.74 -2.24
CA VAL A 27 13.80 1.78 -1.52
C VAL A 27 12.91 1.15 -0.43
N THR A 28 13.00 1.68 0.78
CA THR A 28 12.05 1.34 1.84
C THR A 28 10.83 2.23 1.73
N LEU A 29 9.65 1.64 1.60
CA LEU A 29 8.38 2.33 1.48
C LEU A 29 7.51 2.04 2.70
N VAL A 30 6.82 3.07 3.19
CA VAL A 30 5.78 2.97 4.22
C VAL A 30 4.50 3.55 3.63
N ILE A 31 3.50 2.68 3.44
CA ILE A 31 2.22 3.04 2.84
C ILE A 31 1.12 2.76 3.86
N SER A 32 0.30 3.77 4.13
CA SER A 32 -0.98 3.64 4.82
C SER A 32 -2.09 3.43 3.80
N THR A 33 -3.00 2.51 4.10
CA THR A 33 -4.21 2.26 3.31
C THR A 33 -5.29 1.73 4.24
N HIS A 34 -6.56 2.03 3.93
CA HIS A 34 -7.71 1.38 4.55
C HIS A 34 -8.29 0.25 3.67
N ASP A 35 -7.74 0.05 2.47
CA ASP A 35 -8.18 -0.96 1.51
C ASP A 35 -7.43 -2.29 1.72
N GLU A 36 -8.13 -3.27 2.28
CA GLU A 36 -7.60 -4.63 2.49
C GLU A 36 -7.34 -5.38 1.17
N GLY A 37 -8.02 -5.02 0.07
CA GLY A 37 -7.82 -5.62 -1.25
C GLY A 37 -6.42 -5.35 -1.80
N VAL A 38 -5.83 -4.21 -1.44
CA VAL A 38 -4.44 -3.89 -1.79
C VAL A 38 -3.48 -4.93 -1.24
N LEU A 39 -3.68 -5.43 -0.01
CA LEU A 39 -2.81 -6.45 0.60
C LEU A 39 -2.95 -7.82 -0.07
N GLN A 40 -4.10 -8.13 -0.67
CA GLN A 40 -4.31 -9.36 -1.42
C GLN A 40 -3.55 -9.33 -2.76
N ASN A 41 -3.59 -8.18 -3.44
CA ASN A 41 -2.97 -7.99 -4.75
C ASN A 41 -1.46 -7.69 -4.65
N PHE A 42 -1.02 -7.06 -3.55
CA PHE A 42 0.35 -6.64 -3.30
C PHE A 42 0.82 -7.09 -1.90
N PRO A 43 1.13 -8.39 -1.73
CA PRO A 43 1.51 -8.94 -0.43
C PRO A 43 2.80 -8.29 0.07
N ALA A 44 2.73 -7.72 1.27
CA ALA A 44 3.84 -7.06 1.95
C ALA A 44 3.68 -7.22 3.48
N ARG A 45 4.71 -6.82 4.23
CA ARG A 45 4.59 -6.73 5.70
C ARG A 45 3.51 -5.70 6.05
N ALA A 46 2.44 -6.16 6.68
CA ALA A 46 1.35 -5.32 7.17
C ALA A 46 1.54 -5.00 8.66
N LEU A 47 1.21 -3.78 9.05
CA LEU A 47 1.09 -3.35 10.45
C LEU A 47 -0.33 -2.83 10.63
N HIS A 48 -1.06 -3.37 11.61
CA HIS A 48 -2.43 -2.92 11.90
C HIS A 48 -2.41 -1.81 12.94
N LEU A 49 -2.97 -0.65 12.59
CA LEU A 49 -3.17 0.45 13.54
C LEU A 49 -4.65 0.48 13.93
N LYS A 50 -4.93 0.34 15.23
CA LYS A 50 -6.29 0.39 15.77
C LYS A 50 -6.32 1.31 16.98
N GLN A 51 -7.19 2.33 16.92
CA GLN A 51 -7.39 3.29 18.03
C GLN A 51 -6.09 3.93 18.56
N GLY A 52 -5.13 4.19 17.68
CA GLY A 52 -3.85 4.81 18.04
C GLY A 52 -2.76 3.84 18.49
N GLU A 53 -3.03 2.54 18.51
CA GLU A 53 -2.08 1.49 18.89
C GLU A 53 -1.75 0.57 17.70
N LEU A 54 -0.46 0.26 17.52
CA LEU A 54 0.02 -0.73 16.56
C LEU A 54 -0.10 -2.12 17.17
N GLN A 55 -0.73 -3.04 16.43
CA GLN A 55 -0.96 -4.44 16.81
C GLN A 55 0.05 -5.39 16.17
#